data_AF-A0A7G2C3B3-F1
#
_entry.id   AF-A0A7G2C3B3-F1
#
_cell.length_a   1.000
_cell.length_b   1.000
_cell.length_c   1.000
_cell.angle_alpha   90.00
_cell.angle_beta   90.00
_cell.angle_gamma   90.00
#
_symmetry.space_group_name_H-M   'P 1'
#
loop_
_entity.id
_entity.type
_entity.pdbx_description
1 polymer ?
#
loop_
_entity_poly.entity_id
_entity_poly.type
_entity_poly.pdbx_seq_one_letter_code
_entity_poly.pdbx_strand_id
1 'polypeptide(L)'
;MMKRNLKINLDVIKDDEEENVPKEGLCEDGVRVGSLLVSSQGLTTSQGASYVLSLDDLVLVREEEGGFLGRGSSGSVRRAIHRVTGQAVALKEIKVTSQAHLSEIRRELETLHASGTRPSSQLVDFYGAFSHEGSVFIAVECLDGSLDELPKPVPLPVLSRITHGILLGLFYLHRTRHLIHRDLKPNNVLFNLQTGAVKISDFGVSSYLECTKGDANSFVGTVTYMSPERLKGEIYSYSADIWSLGLVIAELAVGACPYSGLRGE
;
A
#
# COMPACT_ATOMS: atom_id res chain seq x y z
N MET A 1 39.27 16.74 21.70
CA MET A 1 37.88 16.46 22.15
C MET A 1 37.46 15.12 21.56
N MET A 2 37.18 14.16 22.43
CA MET A 2 36.94 12.75 22.08
C MET A 2 35.54 12.50 21.50
N LYS A 3 35.52 11.49 20.62
CA LYS A 3 34.39 10.84 19.95
C LYS A 3 33.20 10.55 20.88
N ARG A 4 31.97 10.73 20.37
CA ARG A 4 30.79 9.97 20.81
C ARG A 4 30.32 9.09 19.65
N ASN A 5 30.58 7.80 19.79
CA ASN A 5 30.10 6.72 18.93
C ASN A 5 28.59 6.54 19.15
N LEU A 6 27.78 6.57 18.09
CA LEU A 6 26.52 5.82 18.09
C LEU A 6 26.87 4.36 17.75
N LYS A 7 26.83 3.48 18.76
CA LYS A 7 26.83 2.04 18.56
C LYS A 7 25.40 1.62 18.21
N ILE A 8 25.13 1.32 16.95
CA ILE A 8 23.98 0.48 16.56
C ILE A 8 24.52 -0.95 16.49
N ASN A 9 24.05 -1.79 17.40
CA ASN A 9 24.40 -3.19 17.45
C ASN A 9 23.56 -3.92 16.38
N LEU A 10 24.18 -4.38 15.29
CA LEU A 10 23.54 -5.07 14.16
C LEU A 10 23.81 -6.59 14.18
N ASP A 11 24.37 -7.11 15.26
CA ASP A 11 24.57 -8.54 15.43
C ASP A 11 23.23 -9.19 15.81
N VAL A 12 22.50 -9.65 14.79
CA VAL A 12 21.81 -10.96 14.67
C VAL A 12 20.92 -10.86 13.43
N ILE A 13 21.52 -11.10 12.26
CA ILE A 13 20.84 -11.76 11.14
C ILE A 13 21.83 -12.80 10.61
N LYS A 14 21.83 -13.95 11.27
CA LYS A 14 22.18 -15.22 10.62
C LYS A 14 20.84 -15.86 10.27
N ASP A 15 20.66 -16.17 8.99
CA ASP A 15 20.60 -17.57 8.55
C ASP A 15 20.80 -17.62 7.02
N ASP A 16 21.85 -18.36 6.68
CA ASP A 16 22.05 -19.30 5.58
C ASP A 16 21.66 -18.96 4.13
N GLU A 17 22.73 -18.81 3.34
CA GLU A 17 22.98 -19.29 1.98
C GLU A 17 21.89 -19.13 0.90
N GLU A 18 22.02 -18.06 0.12
CA GLU A 18 21.93 -18.11 -1.35
C GLU A 18 22.81 -16.99 -1.96
N GLU A 19 23.58 -17.33 -2.99
CA GLU A 19 24.64 -16.48 -3.56
C GLU A 19 24.12 -15.14 -4.15
N ASN A 20 24.82 -14.06 -3.78
CA ASN A 20 24.92 -12.78 -4.47
C ASN A 20 23.68 -11.85 -4.54
N VAL A 21 22.72 -11.97 -3.61
CA VAL A 21 21.72 -10.92 -3.39
C VAL A 21 22.24 -9.93 -2.32
N PRO A 22 22.38 -8.62 -2.63
CA PRO A 22 22.84 -7.66 -1.64
C PRO A 22 21.87 -7.59 -0.46
N LYS A 23 22.41 -7.60 0.77
CA LYS A 23 21.62 -7.62 2.01
C LYS A 23 20.60 -6.46 2.03
N GLU A 24 19.37 -6.81 2.37
CA GLU A 24 18.27 -5.86 2.48
C GLU A 24 18.37 -5.04 3.76
N GLY A 25 18.00 -3.77 3.67
CA GLY A 25 18.06 -2.86 4.80
C GLY A 25 18.56 -1.47 4.46
N LEU A 26 18.88 -0.73 5.51
CA LEU A 26 19.48 0.60 5.42
C LEU A 26 20.94 0.47 4.98
N CYS A 27 21.32 1.24 3.96
CA CYS A 27 22.70 1.39 3.48
C CYS A 27 23.05 2.88 3.37
N GLU A 28 24.32 3.21 3.10
CA GLU A 28 24.75 4.61 2.95
C GLU A 28 23.95 5.35 1.87
N ASP A 29 23.57 4.65 0.79
CA ASP A 29 22.84 5.22 -0.34
C ASP A 29 21.31 5.24 -0.18
N GLY A 30 20.76 4.75 0.95
CA GLY A 30 19.31 4.72 1.20
C GLY A 30 18.79 3.39 1.75
N VAL A 31 17.66 2.91 1.23
CA VAL A 31 17.01 1.66 1.64
C VAL A 31 17.05 0.68 0.47
N ARG A 32 17.71 -0.46 0.66
CA ARG A 32 17.78 -1.54 -0.31
C ARG A 32 16.75 -2.60 -0.01
N VAL A 33 15.96 -2.96 -1.01
CA VAL A 33 14.89 -3.94 -0.90
C VAL A 33 14.87 -4.82 -2.14
N GLY A 34 15.36 -6.04 -2.03
CA GLY A 34 15.60 -6.95 -3.16
C GLY A 34 16.46 -6.30 -4.24
N SER A 35 15.89 -6.19 -5.44
CA SER A 35 16.53 -5.58 -6.62
C SER A 35 16.38 -4.05 -6.72
N LEU A 36 15.73 -3.44 -5.72
CA LEU A 36 15.38 -2.02 -5.70
C LEU A 36 16.25 -1.26 -4.70
N LEU A 37 16.67 -0.05 -5.08
CA LEU A 37 17.34 0.91 -4.20
C LEU A 37 16.50 2.19 -4.11
N VAL A 38 16.04 2.51 -2.91
CA VAL A 38 15.29 3.72 -2.59
C VAL A 38 16.21 4.73 -1.91
N SER A 39 16.71 5.69 -2.67
CA SER A 39 17.61 6.75 -2.20
C SER A 39 16.84 8.04 -1.91
N SER A 40 17.52 9.06 -1.40
CA SER A 40 16.95 10.41 -1.25
C SER A 40 16.65 11.11 -2.57
N GLN A 41 17.23 10.62 -3.68
CA GLN A 41 17.04 11.14 -5.03
C GLN A 41 16.02 10.33 -5.85
N GLY A 42 15.46 9.27 -5.25
CA GLY A 42 14.44 8.45 -5.88
C GLY A 42 14.75 6.96 -5.89
N LEU A 43 13.99 6.23 -6.71
CA LEU A 43 14.00 4.78 -6.82
C LEU A 43 14.79 4.34 -8.06
N THR A 44 15.73 3.43 -7.88
CA THR A 44 16.46 2.78 -8.99
C THR A 44 16.27 1.28 -8.92
N THR A 45 16.04 0.66 -10.08
CA THR A 45 15.93 -0.80 -10.22
C THR A 45 17.20 -1.37 -10.84
N SER A 46 17.53 -2.63 -10.51
CA SER A 46 18.67 -3.33 -11.14
C SER A 46 18.54 -3.47 -12.66
N GLN A 47 17.33 -3.31 -13.20
CA GLN A 47 17.01 -3.38 -14.63
C GLN A 47 17.17 -2.01 -15.33
N GLY A 48 17.63 -0.98 -14.61
CA GLY A 48 17.92 0.35 -15.17
C GLY A 48 16.75 1.32 -15.21
N ALA A 49 15.58 0.95 -14.67
CA ALA A 49 14.50 1.92 -14.49
C ALA A 49 14.84 2.84 -13.30
N SER A 50 14.68 4.14 -13.50
CA SER A 50 14.93 5.15 -12.48
C SER A 50 13.75 6.12 -12.40
N TYR A 51 13.23 6.31 -11.19
CA TYR A 51 12.22 7.29 -10.86
C TYR A 51 12.91 8.38 -10.06
N VAL A 52 13.15 9.53 -10.70
CA VAL A 52 13.74 10.69 -10.04
C VAL A 52 12.63 11.45 -9.33
N LEU A 53 12.64 11.39 -8.00
CA LEU A 53 11.71 12.10 -7.13
C LEU A 53 12.37 12.26 -5.76
N SER A 54 12.30 13.46 -5.21
CA SER A 54 12.84 13.79 -3.89
C SER A 54 11.82 14.58 -3.07
N LEU A 55 12.13 14.80 -1.80
CA LEU A 55 11.31 15.66 -0.95
C LEU A 55 11.27 17.11 -1.47
N ASP A 56 12.37 17.58 -2.08
CA ASP A 56 12.47 18.94 -2.60
C ASP A 56 11.52 19.19 -3.77
N ASP A 57 11.13 18.15 -4.49
CA ASP A 57 10.17 18.22 -5.60
C ASP A 57 8.72 18.37 -5.13
N LEU A 58 8.47 18.25 -3.83
CA LEU A 58 7.13 18.19 -3.24
C LEU A 58 6.86 19.37 -2.31
N VAL A 59 5.59 19.81 -2.31
CA VAL A 59 5.02 20.73 -1.31
C VAL A 59 3.95 19.96 -0.56
N LEU A 60 4.19 19.67 0.72
CA LEU A 60 3.18 19.05 1.57
C LEU A 60 2.02 20.02 1.79
N VAL A 61 0.80 19.54 1.56
CA VAL A 61 -0.41 20.30 1.86
C VAL A 61 -0.63 20.25 3.37
N ARG A 62 -1.05 21.37 3.96
CA ARG A 62 -1.27 21.47 5.42
C ARG A 62 -2.48 20.63 5.82
N GLU A 63 -2.47 20.11 7.04
CA GLU A 63 -3.58 19.28 7.54
C GLU A 63 -4.91 20.04 7.53
N GLU A 64 -4.91 21.33 7.92
CA GLU A 64 -6.09 22.21 7.87
C GLU A 64 -6.67 22.40 6.45
N GLU A 65 -5.90 22.13 5.40
CA GLU A 65 -6.29 22.25 3.99
C GLU A 65 -6.63 20.88 3.36
N GLY A 66 -6.82 19.83 4.17
CA GLY A 66 -7.03 18.47 3.70
C GLY A 66 -5.74 17.76 3.29
N GLY A 67 -4.62 18.14 3.92
CA GLY A 67 -3.31 17.53 3.68
C GLY A 67 -3.16 16.13 4.26
N PHE A 68 -3.95 15.76 5.26
CA PHE A 68 -3.97 14.41 5.80
C PHE A 68 -5.03 13.57 5.07
N LEU A 69 -4.59 12.51 4.40
CA LEU A 69 -5.47 11.64 3.62
C LEU A 69 -5.85 10.36 4.38
N GLY A 70 -5.01 9.94 5.33
CA GLY A 70 -5.32 8.80 6.17
C GLY A 70 -4.13 8.24 6.90
N ARG A 71 -4.39 7.28 7.78
CA ARG A 71 -3.38 6.46 8.45
C ARG A 71 -3.78 4.99 8.32
N GLY A 72 -2.89 4.21 7.71
CA GLY A 72 -3.01 2.76 7.63
C GLY A 72 -2.06 2.07 8.60
N SER A 73 -2.04 0.73 8.55
CA SER A 73 -1.11 -0.11 9.33
C SER A 73 0.36 0.20 9.01
N SER A 74 0.66 0.58 7.77
CA SER A 74 2.01 0.86 7.26
C SER A 74 2.53 2.25 7.63
N GLY A 75 1.65 3.19 8.01
CA GLY A 75 2.00 4.58 8.27
C GLY A 75 0.95 5.60 7.80
N SER A 76 1.37 6.83 7.53
CA SER A 76 0.48 7.94 7.18
C SER A 76 0.53 8.27 5.69
N VAL A 77 -0.62 8.63 5.14
CA VAL A 77 -0.75 9.13 3.77
C VAL A 77 -1.09 10.61 3.82
N ARG A 78 -0.29 11.42 3.12
CA ARG A 78 -0.44 12.87 3.05
C ARG A 78 -0.56 13.34 1.61
N ARG A 79 -1.36 14.37 1.38
CA ARG A 79 -1.43 15.06 0.09
C ARG A 79 -0.21 15.96 -0.06
N ALA A 80 0.43 15.87 -1.22
CA ALA A 80 1.47 16.80 -1.63
C ALA A 80 1.21 17.29 -3.05
N ILE A 81 1.83 18.41 -3.42
CA ILE A 81 1.82 18.96 -4.78
C ILE A 81 3.22 18.85 -5.35
N HIS A 82 3.35 18.21 -6.51
CA HIS A 82 4.60 18.18 -7.24
C HIS A 82 4.88 19.58 -7.83
N ARG A 83 6.01 20.17 -7.48
CA ARG A 83 6.31 21.59 -7.76
C ARG A 83 6.28 21.93 -9.24
N VAL A 84 6.85 21.07 -10.08
CA VAL A 84 7.02 21.33 -11.51
C VAL A 84 5.71 21.18 -12.27
N THR A 85 4.95 20.12 -11.98
CA THR A 85 3.73 19.80 -12.74
C THR A 85 2.47 20.41 -12.12
N GLY A 86 2.53 20.85 -10.86
CA GLY A 86 1.35 21.26 -10.09
C GLY A 86 0.40 20.11 -9.75
N GLN A 87 0.79 18.87 -10.04
CA GLN A 87 -0.05 17.70 -9.86
C GLN A 87 -0.12 17.30 -8.39
N ALA A 88 -1.31 16.96 -7.90
CA ALA A 88 -1.49 16.40 -6.58
C ALA A 88 -1.04 14.93 -6.53
N VAL A 89 -0.30 14.57 -5.49
CA VAL A 89 0.18 13.22 -5.23
C VAL A 89 -0.22 12.79 -3.81
N ALA A 90 -0.54 11.51 -3.66
CA ALA A 90 -0.69 10.89 -2.35
C ALA A 90 0.66 10.31 -1.94
N LEU A 91 1.19 10.79 -0.83
CA LEU A 91 2.51 10.44 -0.32
C LEU A 91 2.36 9.53 0.91
N LYS A 92 2.60 8.24 0.72
CA LYS A 92 2.58 7.23 1.79
C LYS A 92 3.96 7.17 2.46
N GLU A 93 4.00 7.45 3.75
CA GLU A 93 5.20 7.38 4.57
C GLU A 93 5.22 6.07 5.36
N ILE A 94 6.28 5.28 5.18
CA ILE A 94 6.52 4.02 5.90
C ILE A 94 7.83 4.16 6.67
N LYS A 95 7.75 4.14 8.01
CA LYS A 95 8.93 4.23 8.89
C LYS A 95 9.68 2.92 8.91
N VAL A 96 10.97 2.90 8.60
CA VAL A 96 11.75 1.65 8.54
C VAL A 96 12.31 1.31 9.93
N THR A 97 11.57 0.50 10.70
CA THR A 97 11.97 0.09 12.07
C THR A 97 12.15 -1.42 12.21
N SER A 98 11.75 -2.21 11.22
CA SER A 98 11.82 -3.66 11.24
C SER A 98 12.00 -4.25 9.84
N GLN A 99 12.43 -5.52 9.77
CA GLN A 99 12.49 -6.29 8.52
C GLN A 99 11.12 -6.48 7.87
N ALA A 100 10.06 -6.43 8.68
CA ALA A 100 8.71 -6.56 8.17
C ALA A 100 8.27 -5.33 7.37
N HIS A 101 8.65 -4.12 7.79
CA HIS A 101 8.41 -2.89 7.01
C HIS A 101 9.19 -2.90 5.70
N LEU A 102 10.41 -3.45 5.69
CA LEU A 102 11.17 -3.63 4.44
C LEU A 102 10.45 -4.56 3.48
N SER A 103 9.90 -5.67 3.98
CA SER A 103 9.13 -6.61 3.17
C SER A 103 7.82 -6.00 2.63
N GLU A 104 7.20 -5.13 3.41
CA GLU A 104 6.04 -4.35 2.97
C GLU A 104 6.41 -3.36 1.86
N ILE A 105 7.47 -2.55 2.06
CA ILE A 105 7.99 -1.62 1.05
C ILE A 105 8.34 -2.39 -0.23
N ARG A 106 9.00 -3.54 -0.13
CA ARG A 106 9.34 -4.40 -1.28
C ARG A 106 8.11 -4.68 -2.12
N ARG A 107 7.09 -5.22 -1.46
CA ARG A 107 5.90 -5.73 -2.15
C ARG A 107 5.10 -4.61 -2.77
N GLU A 108 4.97 -3.49 -2.06
CA GLU A 108 4.29 -2.31 -2.57
C GLU A 108 4.99 -1.77 -3.82
N LEU A 109 6.32 -1.63 -3.77
CA LEU A 109 7.10 -1.20 -4.92
C LEU A 109 7.09 -2.21 -6.07
N GLU A 110 7.21 -3.51 -5.83
CA GLU A 110 7.15 -4.55 -6.87
C GLU A 110 5.77 -4.62 -7.54
N THR A 111 4.70 -4.35 -6.80
CA THR A 111 3.34 -4.33 -7.33
C THR A 111 3.08 -3.09 -8.17
N LEU A 112 3.47 -1.91 -7.65
CA LEU A 112 3.31 -0.61 -8.30
C LEU A 112 4.25 -0.43 -9.51
N HIS A 113 5.49 -0.91 -9.39
CA HIS A 113 6.46 -0.93 -10.47
C HIS A 113 6.16 -2.07 -11.44
N ALA A 114 5.32 -1.77 -12.43
CA ALA A 114 4.91 -2.69 -13.49
C ALA A 114 6.00 -2.91 -14.56
N SER A 115 7.27 -3.17 -14.18
CA SER A 115 8.38 -3.37 -15.13
C SER A 115 7.97 -4.36 -16.24
N GLY A 116 7.98 -3.91 -17.49
CA GLY A 116 7.69 -4.74 -18.66
C GLY A 116 6.21 -5.11 -18.87
N THR A 117 5.26 -4.56 -18.10
CA THR A 117 3.82 -4.78 -18.31
C THR A 117 3.07 -3.48 -18.52
N ARG A 118 2.01 -3.49 -19.35
CA ARG A 118 1.20 -2.29 -19.57
C ARG A 118 0.49 -1.89 -18.27
N PRO A 119 0.47 -0.58 -17.91
CA PRO A 119 -0.28 -0.10 -16.75
C PRO A 119 -1.77 -0.44 -16.86
N SER A 120 -2.44 -0.61 -15.72
CA SER A 120 -3.88 -0.79 -15.64
C SER A 120 -4.55 0.50 -15.18
N SER A 121 -5.60 0.93 -15.88
CA SER A 121 -6.41 2.09 -15.49
C SER A 121 -7.19 1.90 -14.19
N GLN A 122 -7.20 0.69 -13.63
CA GLN A 122 -7.91 0.33 -12.39
C GLN A 122 -6.97 0.15 -11.20
N LEU A 123 -5.68 0.43 -11.35
CA LEU A 123 -4.74 0.57 -10.24
C LEU A 123 -4.31 2.04 -10.14
N VAL A 124 -3.91 2.47 -8.95
CA VAL A 124 -3.30 3.80 -8.78
C VAL A 124 -2.00 3.94 -9.56
N ASP A 125 -1.80 5.09 -10.19
CA ASP A 125 -0.56 5.36 -10.91
C ASP A 125 0.60 5.59 -9.93
N PHE A 126 1.75 4.98 -10.21
CA PHE A 126 2.97 5.12 -9.42
C PHE A 126 3.89 6.19 -10.00
N TYR A 127 4.29 7.16 -9.18
CA TYR A 127 5.14 8.28 -9.60
C TYR A 127 6.59 8.16 -9.14
N GLY A 128 6.84 7.42 -8.08
CA GLY A 128 8.19 7.17 -7.59
C GLY A 128 8.23 6.92 -6.09
N ALA A 129 9.42 6.65 -5.58
CA ALA A 129 9.66 6.51 -4.16
C ALA A 129 11.03 7.05 -3.78
N PHE A 130 11.16 7.59 -2.57
CA PHE A 130 12.42 8.12 -2.04
C PHE A 130 12.54 7.84 -0.54
N SER A 131 13.76 7.90 -0.02
CA SER A 131 14.02 7.75 1.40
C SER A 131 14.43 9.09 2.03
N HIS A 132 13.91 9.35 3.22
CA HIS A 132 14.24 10.55 3.99
C HIS A 132 14.09 10.25 5.49
N GLU A 133 15.11 10.61 6.28
CA GLU A 133 15.12 10.47 7.75
C GLU A 133 14.66 9.09 8.28
N GLY A 134 15.16 8.00 7.69
CA GLY A 134 14.82 6.63 8.13
C GLY A 134 13.42 6.16 7.74
N SER A 135 12.74 6.90 6.87
CA SER A 135 11.45 6.54 6.30
C SER A 135 11.54 6.40 4.78
N VAL A 136 10.67 5.57 4.22
CA VAL A 136 10.44 5.48 2.78
C VAL A 136 9.12 6.16 2.45
N PHE A 137 9.15 7.00 1.43
CA PHE A 137 8.01 7.72 0.89
C PHE A 137 7.67 7.14 -0.47
N ILE A 138 6.43 6.71 -0.66
CA ILE A 138 5.91 6.18 -1.92
C ILE A 138 4.89 7.21 -2.44
N ALA A 139 5.16 7.77 -3.62
CA ALA A 139 4.30 8.73 -4.27
C ALA A 139 3.44 8.06 -5.34
N VAL A 140 2.13 8.16 -5.17
CA VAL A 140 1.13 7.65 -6.09
C VAL A 140 0.12 8.72 -6.45
N GLU A 141 -0.74 8.41 -7.41
CA GLU A 141 -1.90 9.21 -7.78
C GLU A 141 -2.75 9.60 -6.57
N CYS A 142 -3.07 10.89 -6.47
CA CYS A 142 -4.03 11.39 -5.49
C CYS A 142 -5.45 11.36 -6.09
N LEU A 143 -6.36 10.66 -5.42
CA LEU A 143 -7.77 10.54 -5.81
C LEU A 143 -8.67 11.31 -4.83
N ASP A 144 -9.97 11.40 -5.15
CA ASP A 144 -10.90 12.27 -4.41
C ASP A 144 -11.37 11.68 -3.08
N GLY A 145 -11.30 10.35 -2.92
CA GLY A 145 -11.66 9.65 -1.69
C GLY A 145 -11.67 8.13 -1.87
N SER A 146 -11.98 7.43 -0.78
CA SER A 146 -12.11 5.96 -0.73
C SER A 146 -13.58 5.51 -0.65
N LEU A 147 -13.88 4.27 -1.06
CA LEU A 147 -15.26 3.76 -1.01
C LEU A 147 -15.83 3.71 0.41
N ASP A 148 -15.00 3.72 1.45
CA ASP A 148 -15.44 3.78 2.84
C ASP A 148 -16.21 5.07 3.15
N GLU A 149 -15.82 6.18 2.52
CA GLU A 149 -16.39 7.52 2.71
C GLU A 149 -17.71 7.72 1.97
N LEU A 150 -18.08 6.81 1.07
CA LEU A 150 -19.32 6.93 0.32
C LEU A 150 -20.55 6.82 1.24
N PRO A 151 -21.61 7.61 1.00
CA PRO A 151 -22.86 7.42 1.70
C PRO A 151 -23.46 6.05 1.31
N LYS A 152 -23.74 5.23 2.33
CA LYS A 152 -24.31 3.89 2.18
C LYS A 152 -25.80 3.91 2.61
N PRO A 153 -26.70 3.12 1.99
CA PRO A 153 -26.44 2.18 0.90
C PRO A 153 -26.21 2.89 -0.45
N VAL A 154 -25.27 2.37 -1.23
CA VAL A 154 -24.90 2.89 -2.55
C VAL A 154 -25.96 2.46 -3.58
N PRO A 155 -26.45 3.39 -4.44
CA PRO A 155 -27.40 3.04 -5.48
C PRO A 155 -26.88 1.95 -6.43
N LEU A 156 -27.73 0.97 -6.78
CA LEU A 156 -27.35 -0.17 -7.63
C LEU A 156 -26.61 0.19 -8.92
N PRO A 157 -26.97 1.24 -9.69
CA PRO A 157 -26.22 1.61 -10.89
C PRO A 157 -24.79 2.06 -10.59
N VAL A 158 -24.56 2.72 -9.45
CA VAL A 158 -23.23 3.16 -9.00
C VAL A 158 -22.44 1.96 -8.49
N LEU A 159 -23.07 1.12 -7.67
CA LEU A 159 -22.47 -0.12 -7.17
C LEU A 159 -22.02 -1.04 -8.32
N SER A 160 -22.83 -1.18 -9.37
CA SER A 160 -22.47 -1.96 -10.56
C SER A 160 -21.19 -1.45 -11.24
N ARG A 161 -21.03 -0.13 -11.38
CA ARG A 161 -19.81 0.48 -11.95
C ARG A 161 -18.60 0.28 -11.05
N ILE A 162 -18.77 0.44 -9.74
CA ILE A 162 -17.74 0.19 -8.74
C ILE A 162 -17.26 -1.27 -8.83
N THR A 163 -18.19 -2.22 -8.77
CA THR A 163 -17.89 -3.65 -8.88
C THR A 163 -17.17 -3.98 -10.17
N HIS A 164 -17.61 -3.42 -11.31
CA HIS A 164 -16.94 -3.63 -12.59
C HIS A 164 -15.50 -3.09 -12.59
N GLY A 165 -15.27 -1.89 -12.04
CA GLY A 165 -13.92 -1.32 -11.89
C GLY A 165 -13.00 -2.18 -11.04
N ILE A 166 -13.48 -2.65 -9.88
CA ILE A 166 -12.69 -3.52 -9.00
C ILE A 166 -12.38 -4.86 -9.70
N LEU A 167 -13.35 -5.47 -10.38
CA LEU A 167 -13.15 -6.72 -11.10
C LEU A 167 -12.09 -6.59 -12.21
N LEU A 168 -12.06 -5.48 -12.95
CA LEU A 168 -11.02 -5.22 -13.94
C LEU A 168 -9.63 -5.08 -13.29
N GLY A 169 -9.54 -4.39 -12.15
CA GLY A 169 -8.30 -4.28 -11.38
C GLY A 169 -7.80 -5.62 -10.86
N LEU A 170 -8.69 -6.43 -10.26
CA LEU A 170 -8.36 -7.78 -9.80
C LEU A 170 -7.99 -8.72 -10.95
N PHE A 171 -8.71 -8.65 -12.07
CA PHE A 171 -8.38 -9.42 -13.27
C PHE A 171 -6.95 -9.12 -13.73
N TYR A 172 -6.56 -7.84 -13.79
CA TYR A 172 -5.20 -7.44 -14.13
C TYR A 172 -4.17 -7.97 -13.13
N LEU A 173 -4.41 -7.82 -11.81
CA LEU A 173 -3.52 -8.35 -10.78
C LEU A 173 -3.34 -9.86 -10.90
N HIS A 174 -4.44 -10.62 -11.02
CA HIS A 174 -4.42 -12.08 -11.02
C HIS A 174 -3.87 -12.67 -12.31
N ARG A 175 -4.27 -12.11 -13.47
CA ARG A 175 -4.00 -12.69 -14.80
C ARG A 175 -2.77 -12.11 -15.48
N THR A 176 -2.48 -10.83 -15.27
CA THR A 176 -1.33 -10.16 -15.91
C THR A 176 -0.14 -10.07 -14.98
N ARG A 177 -0.36 -9.79 -13.69
CA ARG A 177 0.73 -9.61 -12.72
C ARG A 177 1.00 -10.86 -11.87
N HIS A 178 0.08 -11.83 -11.83
CA HIS A 178 0.14 -13.01 -10.98
C HIS A 178 0.30 -12.68 -9.49
N LEU A 179 -0.38 -11.62 -9.05
CA LEU A 179 -0.36 -11.12 -7.68
C LEU A 179 -1.73 -11.27 -7.05
N ILE A 180 -1.77 -11.56 -5.75
CA ILE A 180 -2.96 -11.50 -4.90
C ILE A 180 -2.87 -10.19 -4.12
N HIS A 181 -3.97 -9.42 -4.04
CA HIS A 181 -4.00 -8.15 -3.32
C HIS A 181 -3.89 -8.34 -1.81
N ARG A 182 -4.70 -9.25 -1.24
CA ARG A 182 -4.70 -9.64 0.18
C ARG A 182 -5.19 -8.59 1.19
N ASP A 183 -5.61 -7.42 0.77
CA ASP A 183 -6.15 -6.39 1.69
C ASP A 183 -7.19 -5.53 0.97
N LEU A 184 -8.05 -6.18 0.19
CA LEU A 184 -9.14 -5.51 -0.50
C LEU A 184 -10.25 -5.18 0.52
N LYS A 185 -10.48 -3.89 0.73
CA LYS A 185 -11.49 -3.33 1.64
C LYS A 185 -11.93 -1.96 1.12
N PRO A 186 -13.04 -1.37 1.59
CA PRO A 186 -13.54 -0.10 1.07
C PRO A 186 -12.50 1.04 1.11
N ASN A 187 -11.65 1.10 2.13
CA ASN A 187 -10.58 2.09 2.28
C ASN A 187 -9.47 1.96 1.21
N ASN A 188 -9.29 0.77 0.64
CA ASN A 188 -8.25 0.46 -0.34
C ASN A 188 -8.77 0.48 -1.79
N VAL A 189 -10.00 0.96 -1.98
CA VAL A 189 -10.55 1.23 -3.30
C VAL A 189 -10.90 2.71 -3.36
N LEU A 190 -10.27 3.41 -4.28
CA LEU A 190 -10.34 4.86 -4.42
C LEU A 190 -11.19 5.23 -5.62
N PHE A 191 -11.75 6.43 -5.60
CA PHE A 191 -12.56 6.95 -6.70
C PHE A 191 -12.11 8.35 -7.15
N ASN A 192 -12.38 8.65 -8.42
CA ASN A 192 -12.25 9.99 -8.98
C ASN A 192 -13.65 10.55 -9.29
N LEU A 193 -14.03 11.67 -8.67
CA LEU A 193 -15.34 12.28 -8.83
C LEU A 193 -15.57 12.82 -10.24
N GLN A 194 -14.52 13.35 -10.87
CA GLN A 194 -14.62 13.99 -12.17
C GLN A 194 -14.79 12.98 -13.31
N THR A 195 -14.04 11.88 -13.26
CA THR A 195 -14.00 10.85 -14.32
C THR A 195 -14.89 9.65 -14.02
N GLY A 196 -15.29 9.45 -12.76
CA GLY A 196 -15.96 8.24 -12.30
C GLY A 196 -15.05 7.01 -12.25
N ALA A 197 -13.73 7.19 -12.35
CA ALA A 197 -12.77 6.10 -12.26
C ALA A 197 -12.78 5.45 -10.86
N VAL A 198 -12.58 4.14 -10.83
CA VAL A 198 -12.45 3.34 -9.61
C VAL A 198 -11.12 2.61 -9.69
N LYS A 199 -10.26 2.84 -8.72
CA LYS A 199 -8.87 2.36 -8.72
C LYS A 199 -8.54 1.67 -7.40
N ILE A 200 -7.82 0.56 -7.49
CA ILE A 200 -7.35 -0.20 -6.34
C ILE A 200 -6.00 0.35 -5.88
N SER A 201 -5.82 0.46 -4.57
CA SER A 201 -4.62 0.99 -3.91
C SER A 201 -4.16 0.08 -2.76
N ASP A 202 -3.01 0.41 -2.17
CA ASP A 202 -2.47 -0.19 -0.95
C ASP A 202 -2.20 -1.71 -1.03
N PHE A 203 -1.07 -2.05 -1.66
CA PHE A 203 -0.65 -3.43 -1.89
C PHE A 203 0.21 -4.01 -0.74
N GLY A 204 0.20 -3.37 0.44
CA GLY A 204 1.02 -3.73 1.62
C GLY A 204 0.56 -4.97 2.39
N VAL A 205 1.49 -5.76 2.98
CA VAL A 205 1.18 -6.99 3.74
C VAL A 205 0.71 -6.61 5.15
N SER A 206 -0.55 -6.22 5.35
CA SER A 206 -1.03 -5.93 6.72
C SER A 206 -1.28 -7.19 7.55
N SER A 207 -1.72 -8.28 6.91
CA SER A 207 -2.40 -9.38 7.61
C SER A 207 -1.57 -10.35 8.49
N TYR A 208 -0.23 -10.26 8.53
CA TYR A 208 0.57 -11.09 9.48
C TYR A 208 1.28 -10.25 10.56
N LEU A 209 1.26 -8.91 10.42
CA LEU A 209 2.09 -8.02 11.23
C LEU A 209 1.43 -7.56 12.53
N GLU A 210 0.12 -7.80 12.72
CA GLU A 210 -0.63 -7.31 13.88
C GLU A 210 -0.70 -8.28 15.07
N CYS A 211 0.07 -9.37 15.10
CA CYS A 211 0.17 -10.20 16.31
C CYS A 211 0.99 -9.56 17.44
N THR A 212 1.60 -8.38 17.22
CA THR A 212 2.36 -7.72 18.27
C THR A 212 2.10 -6.21 18.33
N LYS A 213 1.19 -5.85 19.24
CA LYS A 213 1.00 -4.54 19.92
C LYS A 213 -0.10 -3.63 19.35
N GLY A 214 -1.09 -3.35 20.19
CA GLY A 214 -1.61 -1.99 20.36
C GLY A 214 -3.11 -1.82 20.22
N ASP A 215 -3.65 -2.03 19.02
CA ASP A 215 -4.98 -1.52 18.68
C ASP A 215 -5.94 -2.65 18.30
N ALA A 216 -6.72 -3.12 19.27
CA ALA A 216 -7.75 -4.14 19.05
C ALA A 216 -8.79 -3.73 17.99
N ASN A 217 -8.98 -2.43 17.74
CA ASN A 217 -9.92 -1.93 16.74
C ASN A 217 -9.39 -2.03 15.29
N SER A 218 -8.09 -1.89 15.04
CA SER A 218 -7.52 -2.07 13.68
C SER A 218 -7.46 -3.54 13.29
N PHE A 219 -7.17 -4.40 14.28
CA PHE A 219 -7.19 -5.85 14.15
C PHE A 219 -8.58 -6.35 13.71
N VAL A 220 -9.64 -5.86 14.35
CA VAL A 220 -11.03 -6.20 14.00
C VAL A 220 -11.41 -5.69 12.60
N GLY A 221 -10.97 -4.48 12.21
CA GLY A 221 -11.26 -3.90 10.90
C GLY A 221 -10.61 -4.67 9.74
N THR A 222 -9.38 -5.15 9.90
CA THR A 222 -8.62 -5.84 8.83
C THR A 222 -9.04 -7.31 8.68
N VAL A 223 -9.42 -8.00 9.76
CA VAL A 223 -9.93 -9.40 9.66
C VAL A 223 -11.32 -9.47 9.03
N THR A 224 -12.09 -8.38 9.08
CA THR A 224 -13.50 -8.36 8.64
C THR A 224 -13.67 -8.80 7.18
N TYR A 225 -12.73 -8.42 6.30
CA TYR A 225 -12.77 -8.77 4.87
C TYR A 225 -11.95 -10.01 4.51
N MET A 226 -11.31 -10.64 5.50
CA MET A 226 -10.41 -11.77 5.29
C MET A 226 -11.20 -13.04 4.97
N SER A 227 -10.71 -13.82 4.00
CA SER A 227 -11.33 -15.10 3.65
C SER A 227 -11.13 -16.16 4.74
N PRO A 228 -12.04 -17.15 4.86
CA PRO A 228 -11.95 -18.17 5.90
C PRO A 228 -10.64 -18.96 5.87
N GLU A 229 -10.13 -19.29 4.68
CA GLU A 229 -8.84 -19.98 4.51
C GLU A 229 -7.68 -19.12 5.03
N ARG A 230 -7.74 -17.79 4.85
CA ARG A 230 -6.72 -16.87 5.39
C ARG A 230 -6.79 -16.76 6.90
N LEU A 231 -8.00 -16.71 7.47
CA LEU A 231 -8.21 -16.68 8.92
C LEU A 231 -7.67 -17.94 9.60
N LYS A 232 -7.72 -19.09 8.90
CA LYS A 232 -7.19 -20.38 9.38
C LYS A 232 -5.69 -20.55 9.12
N GLY A 233 -5.04 -19.61 8.44
CA GLY A 233 -3.64 -19.75 8.02
C GLY A 233 -3.43 -20.84 6.95
N GLU A 234 -4.49 -21.22 6.23
CA GLU A 234 -4.43 -22.19 5.14
C GLU A 234 -3.81 -21.54 3.88
N ILE A 235 -3.44 -22.39 2.92
CA ILE A 235 -2.99 -21.93 1.60
C ILE A 235 -4.16 -21.20 0.92
N TYR A 236 -3.97 -19.92 0.65
CA TYR A 236 -4.95 -19.07 -0.03
C TYR A 236 -4.50 -18.76 -1.46
N SER A 237 -5.47 -18.40 -2.29
CA SER A 237 -5.26 -18.13 -3.71
C SER A 237 -5.95 -16.82 -4.13
N TYR A 238 -6.05 -16.59 -5.44
CA TYR A 238 -6.84 -15.50 -6.03
C TYR A 238 -8.30 -15.45 -5.52
N SER A 239 -8.87 -16.58 -5.09
CA SER A 239 -10.21 -16.65 -4.50
C SER A 239 -10.38 -15.81 -3.24
N ALA A 240 -9.29 -15.56 -2.49
CA ALA A 240 -9.33 -14.75 -1.29
C ALA A 240 -9.72 -13.30 -1.59
N ASP A 241 -9.22 -12.72 -2.70
CA ASP A 241 -9.62 -11.36 -3.11
C ASP A 241 -11.09 -11.32 -3.57
N ILE A 242 -11.60 -12.41 -4.15
CA ILE A 242 -13.01 -12.51 -4.57
C ILE A 242 -13.93 -12.56 -3.35
N TRP A 243 -13.53 -13.25 -2.29
CA TRP A 243 -14.22 -13.22 -1.00
C TRP A 243 -14.28 -11.79 -0.46
N SER A 244 -13.14 -11.11 -0.37
CA SER A 244 -13.06 -9.73 0.12
C SER A 244 -13.93 -8.78 -0.72
N LEU A 245 -13.93 -8.94 -2.05
CA LEU A 245 -14.81 -8.18 -2.95
C LEU A 245 -16.30 -8.42 -2.63
N GLY A 246 -16.69 -9.67 -2.37
CA GLY A 246 -18.07 -10.00 -1.98
C GLY A 246 -18.53 -9.20 -0.75
N LEU A 247 -17.64 -9.07 0.24
CA LEU A 247 -17.92 -8.30 1.46
C LEU A 247 -17.92 -6.79 1.23
N VAL A 248 -17.02 -6.27 0.40
CA VAL A 248 -17.06 -4.86 -0.05
C VAL A 248 -18.39 -4.55 -0.73
N ILE A 249 -18.85 -5.38 -1.67
CA ILE A 249 -20.12 -5.17 -2.38
C ILE A 249 -21.30 -5.24 -1.40
N ALA A 250 -21.32 -6.23 -0.51
CA ALA A 250 -22.38 -6.40 0.46
C ALA A 250 -22.48 -5.21 1.41
N GLU A 251 -21.35 -4.71 1.92
CA GLU A 251 -21.31 -3.54 2.77
C GLU A 251 -21.82 -2.29 2.06
N LEU A 252 -21.36 -2.04 0.83
CA LEU A 252 -21.81 -0.87 0.07
C LEU A 252 -23.31 -0.95 -0.25
N ALA A 253 -23.85 -2.16 -0.48
CA ALA A 253 -25.27 -2.37 -0.76
C ALA A 253 -26.17 -2.25 0.47
N VAL A 254 -25.71 -2.71 1.64
CA VAL A 254 -26.53 -2.81 2.86
C VAL A 254 -26.29 -1.64 3.82
N GLY A 255 -25.11 -1.01 3.74
CA GLY A 255 -24.69 0.07 4.63
C GLY A 255 -24.01 -0.38 5.91
N ALA A 256 -23.84 -1.68 6.12
CA ALA A 256 -23.07 -2.25 7.20
C ALA A 256 -22.36 -3.51 6.71
N CYS A 257 -21.17 -3.78 7.24
CA CYS A 257 -20.46 -5.00 6.90
C CYS A 257 -21.21 -6.22 7.47
N PRO A 258 -21.44 -7.30 6.68
CA PRO A 258 -22.21 -8.46 7.14
C PRO A 258 -21.70 -9.12 8.43
N TYR A 259 -20.41 -8.95 8.75
CA TYR A 259 -19.74 -9.62 9.88
C TYR A 259 -19.26 -8.68 10.99
N SER A 260 -19.60 -7.38 10.95
CA SER A 260 -19.11 -6.40 11.94
C SER A 260 -19.57 -6.65 13.39
N GLY A 261 -20.47 -7.61 13.63
CA GLY A 261 -20.97 -7.99 14.95
C GLY A 261 -20.52 -9.36 15.47
N LEU A 262 -19.74 -10.13 14.72
CA LEU A 262 -19.29 -11.45 15.16
C LEU A 262 -18.07 -11.31 16.08
N ARG A 263 -18.30 -11.33 17.40
CA ARG A 263 -17.25 -11.65 18.37
C ARG A 263 -17.11 -13.16 18.40
N GLY A 264 -15.89 -13.67 18.22
CA GLY A 264 -15.63 -15.10 18.38
C GLY A 264 -16.04 -15.55 19.77
N GLU A 265 -17.03 -16.45 19.83
CA GLU A 265 -17.30 -17.29 21.01
C GLU A 265 -16.32 -18.46 21.03
#